data_AF-W1Q4X0-F1
#
_entry.id   AF-W1Q4X0-F1
#
_cell.length_a   1.000
_cell.length_b   1.000
_cell.length_c   1.000
_cell.angle_alpha   90.00
_cell.angle_beta   90.00
_cell.angle_gamma   90.00
#
_symmetry.space_group_name_H-M   'P 1'
#
loop_
_entity.id
_entity.type
_entity.pdbx_description
1 polymer ?
#
loop_
_entity_poly.entity_id
_entity_poly.type
_entity_poly.pdbx_seq_one_letter_code
_entity_poly.pdbx_strand_id
1 'polypeptide(L)' 'MLERLDGRDFVQVSKSALLNINHLHTLEMGFSGNMVALMTHKIKLGVSRKYLPALKQALGMGGI' A
#
# COMPACT_ATOMS: atom_id res chain seq x y z
N MET A 1 -7.93 -21.19 -8.21
CA MET A 1 -9.04 -20.65 -7.39
C MET A 1 -8.60 -19.29 -6.89
N LEU A 2 -9.26 -18.20 -7.29
CA LEU A 2 -8.98 -16.87 -6.72
C LEU A 2 -9.69 -16.79 -5.38
N GLU A 3 -8.94 -16.90 -4.29
CA GLU A 3 -9.47 -16.66 -2.95
C GLU A 3 -9.94 -15.20 -2.88
N ARG A 4 -11.17 -15.00 -2.41
CA ARG A 4 -11.71 -13.65 -2.17
C ARG A 4 -10.97 -13.08 -0.97
N LEU A 5 -10.02 -12.19 -1.23
CA LEU A 5 -9.35 -11.40 -0.19
C LEU A 5 -10.42 -10.61 0.58
N ASP A 6 -10.38 -10.61 1.91
CA ASP A 6 -11.21 -9.71 2.71
C ASP A 6 -10.80 -8.28 2.35
N GLY A 7 -11.66 -7.58 1.60
CA GLY A 7 -11.33 -6.31 0.94
C GLY A 7 -11.01 -5.16 1.91
N ARG A 8 -11.15 -5.38 3.21
CA ARG A 8 -10.85 -4.39 4.26
C ARG A 8 -9.36 -4.23 4.52
N ASP A 9 -8.58 -5.29 4.34
CA ASP A 9 -7.13 -5.28 4.64
C ASP A 9 -6.26 -5.03 3.40
N PHE A 10 -6.82 -5.14 2.20
CA PHE A 10 -6.08 -5.01 0.95
C PHE A 10 -6.35 -3.66 0.27
N VAL A 11 -5.28 -2.94 -0.07
CA VAL A 11 -5.35 -1.64 -0.75
C VAL A 11 -4.58 -1.71 -2.06
N GLN A 12 -5.16 -1.17 -3.13
CA GLN A 12 -4.48 -1.09 -4.42
C GLN A 12 -3.40 -0.02 -4.36
N VAL A 13 -2.17 -0.39 -4.70
CA VAL A 13 -0.98 0.49 -4.64
C VAL A 13 -0.41 0.81 -6.02
N SER A 14 -0.80 0.05 -7.04
CA SER A 14 -0.49 0.30 -8.45
C SER A 14 -1.55 -0.33 -9.34
N LYS A 15 -1.45 -0.14 -10.67
CA LYS A 15 -2.36 -0.80 -11.63
C LYS A 15 -2.33 -2.33 -11.54
N SER A 16 -1.22 -2.91 -11.07
CA SER A 16 -0.97 -4.35 -11.05
C SER A 16 -0.69 -4.93 -9.65
N ALA A 17 -0.90 -4.18 -8.58
CA ALA A 17 -0.59 -4.65 -7.22
C ALA A 17 -1.58 -4.16 -6.16
N LEU A 18 -1.90 -5.09 -5.24
CA LEU A 18 -2.58 -4.87 -3.97
C LEU A 18 -1.57 -5.14 -2.84
N LEU A 19 -1.54 -4.31 -1.80
CA LEU A 19 -0.83 -4.61 -0.55
C LEU A 19 -1.82 -4.98 0.54
N ASN A 20 -1.42 -5.86 1.47
CA ASN A 20 -2.12 -6.08 2.73
C ASN A 20 -1.56 -5.12 3.80
N ILE A 21 -2.40 -4.25 4.35
CA ILE A 21 -1.99 -3.21 5.32
C ILE A 21 -1.47 -3.78 6.64
N ASN A 22 -1.91 -4.98 7.04
CA ASN A 22 -1.47 -5.65 8.26
C ASN A 22 -0.01 -6.10 8.19
N HIS A 23 0.59 -6.12 7.00
CA HIS A 23 1.99 -6.46 6.76
C HIS A 23 2.86 -5.26 6.40
N LEU A 24 2.32 -4.04 6.40
CA LEU A 24 3.09 -2.83 6.13
C LEU A 24 3.93 -2.47 7.36
N HIS A 25 5.24 -2.38 7.20
CA HIS A 25 6.13 -1.88 8.25
C HIS A 25 6.36 -0.37 8.15
N THR A 26 6.69 0.13 6.97
CA THR A 26 6.91 1.57 6.75
C THR A 26 6.70 1.97 5.30
N LEU A 27 6.47 3.26 5.07
CA LEU A 27 6.45 3.90 3.76
C LEU A 27 7.66 4.82 3.64
N GLU A 28 8.51 4.53 2.67
CA GLU A 28 9.70 5.31 2.34
C GLU A 28 9.47 6.14 1.07
N MET A 29 10.14 7.29 0.96
CA MET A 29 10.10 8.06 -0.29
C MET A 29 10.80 7.29 -1.41
N GLY A 30 10.08 7.13 -2.52
CA GLY A 30 10.63 6.63 -3.78
C GLY A 30 10.99 7.77 -4.74
N PHE A 31 11.09 7.44 -6.02
CA PHE A 31 11.40 8.43 -7.06
C PHE A 31 10.16 9.13 -7.60
N SER A 32 10.30 10.41 -7.97
CA SER A 32 9.24 11.22 -8.59
C SER A 32 7.92 11.17 -7.80
N GLY A 33 8.00 11.33 -6.48
CA GLY A 33 6.84 11.36 -5.58
C GLY A 33 6.00 10.07 -5.54
N ASN A 34 6.57 8.95 -6.00
CA ASN A 34 6.09 7.61 -5.62
C ASN A 34 6.66 7.24 -4.24
N MET A 35 6.10 6.22 -3.61
CA MET A 35 6.58 5.68 -2.33
C MET A 35 7.01 4.22 -2.51
N VAL A 36 7.78 3.72 -1.55
CA VAL A 36 8.09 2.30 -1.40
C VAL A 36 7.49 1.82 -0.09
N ALA A 37 6.62 0.83 -0.15
CA ALA A 37 6.13 0.11 1.02
C ALA A 37 7.15 -0.97 1.38
N LEU A 38 7.73 -0.87 2.57
CA LEU A 38 8.49 -1.95 3.18
C LEU A 38 7.51 -2.82 3.96
N MET A 39 7.45 -4.10 3.59
CA MET A 39 6.56 -5.10 4.15
C MET A 39 7.30 -6.01 5.13
N THR A 40 6.56 -6.91 5.78
CA THR A 40 7.14 -8.06 6.50
C THR A 40 8.10 -8.84 5.59
N HIS A 41 9.12 -9.47 6.19
CA HIS A 41 10.17 -10.22 5.48
C HIS A 41 10.99 -9.40 4.49
N LYS A 42 11.09 -8.08 4.70
CA LYS A 42 11.90 -7.16 3.88
C LYS A 42 11.45 -7.07 2.41
N ILE A 43 10.21 -7.46 2.11
CA ILE A 43 9.63 -7.31 0.78
C ILE A 43 9.36 -5.82 0.52
N LYS A 44 9.70 -5.35 -0.67
CA LYS A 44 9.47 -3.97 -1.09
C LYS A 44 8.43 -3.93 -2.21
N LEU A 45 7.43 -3.06 -2.06
CA LEU A 45 6.40 -2.82 -3.07
C LEU A 45 6.41 -1.34 -3.49
N GLY A 46 6.36 -1.08 -4.79
CA GLY A 46 6.18 0.26 -5.30
C GLY A 46 4.74 0.74 -5.10
N VAL A 47 4.59 1.95 -4.58
CA VAL A 47 3.31 2.63 -4.42
C VAL A 47 3.28 3.84 -5.34
N SER A 48 2.44 3.79 -6.37
CA SER A 48 2.30 4.88 -7.31
C SER A 48 1.58 6.07 -6.66
N ARG A 49 2.02 7.30 -6.93
CA ARG A 49 1.49 8.54 -6.34
C ARG A 49 -0.04 8.62 -6.36
N LYS A 50 -0.66 8.21 -7.47
CA LYS A 50 -2.13 8.18 -7.66
C LYS A 50 -2.87 7.40 -6.56
N TYR A 51 -2.27 6.34 -6.02
CA TYR A 51 -2.90 5.44 -5.07
C TYR A 51 -2.54 5.76 -3.61
N LEU A 52 -1.58 6.65 -3.39
CA LEU A 52 -1.13 7.03 -2.05
C LEU A 52 -2.25 7.61 -1.16
N PRO A 53 -3.21 8.42 -1.66
CA PRO A 53 -4.32 8.91 -0.83
C PRO A 53 -5.17 7.78 -0.24
N ALA A 54 -5.54 6.77 -1.06
CA ALA A 54 -6.32 5.63 -0.60
C ALA A 54 -5.55 4.80 0.45
N LEU A 55 -4.24 4.63 0.25
CA LEU A 55 -3.39 3.96 1.23
C LEU A 55 -3.33 4.73 2.56
N LYS A 56 -3.15 6.06 2.53
CA LYS A 56 -3.14 6.88 3.75
C LYS A 56 -4.48 6.83 4.49
N GLN A 57 -5.59 6.84 3.76
CA GLN A 57 -6.92 6.72 4.36
C GLN A 57 -7.09 5.37 5.08
N ALA A 58 -6.67 4.27 4.45
CA ALA A 58 -6.73 2.95 5.05
C ALA A 58 -5.84 2.80 6.30
N LEU A 59 -4.75 3.57 6.38
CA LEU A 59 -3.85 3.64 7.55
C LEU A 59 -4.34 4.60 8.64
N GLY A 60 -5.49 5.25 8.47
CA GLY A 60 -6.00 6.27 9.41
C GLY A 60 -5.18 7.56 9.40
N MET A 61 -4.31 7.77 8.40
CA MET A 61 -3.44 8.95 8.25
C MET A 61 -4.06 10.05 7.38
N GLY A 62 -5.28 9.84 6.88
CA GLY A 62 -6.06 10.83 6.13
C GLY A 62 -7.08 11.51 7.03
N GLY A 63 -6.64 12.48 7.82
CA GLY A 63 -7.51 13.35 8.62
C GLY A 63 -7.50 14.79 8.10
N ILE A 64 -8.71 15.26 7.74
CA ILE A 64 -9.21 16.62 7.37
C ILE A 64 -8.42 17.47 6.37
#